data_AF-A0A0S9NEG5-F1
#
_entry.id   AF-A0A0S9NEG5-F1
#
_cell.length_a   1.000
_cell.length_b   1.000
_cell.length_c   1.000
_cell.angle_alpha   90.00
_cell.angle_beta   90.00
_cell.angle_gamma   90.00
#
_symmetry.space_group_name_H-M   'P 1'
#
loop_
_entity.id
_entity.type
_entity.pdbx_description
1 polymer ?
#
loop_
_entity_poly.entity_id
_entity_poly.type
_entity_poly.pdbx_seq_one_letter_code
_entity_poly.pdbx_strand_id
1 'polypeptide(L)'
;MSKKPLPDFLARAHDDRDPSPWLALWLDQSTPLPDDVKTAWLADSSSASRQYLLPFLRPLARTCIVLLQVLKVFFPRNWSHSGALHGLLVWGLKRFVSPEANWLILRHFHLGSQVLSFIGRNSPAPVATSPLEPADIDALRNHLFLKHDLNLFNFVIRLNQALRDQGLELRKPEHLDLGMLRDPGLRLEDMPRGRLNFLDLQSAIELFTPLYQLLLTDNDFWRAANSLQLDETVGIYCATLLAAPEHLVLVNNKHPLVPLSTLRAGHRLVVHGLSTEMLHALLMRFQAAQAAGEAVNTTSGPATAP
;
A
#
# COMPACT_ATOMS: atom_id res chain seq x y z
N MET A 1 -9.90 29.60 4.62
CA MET A 1 -9.49 28.24 4.21
C MET A 1 -10.05 28.00 2.82
N SER A 2 -9.21 27.90 1.79
CA SER A 2 -9.70 27.72 0.41
C SER A 2 -10.13 26.27 0.23
N LYS A 3 -11.41 26.02 -0.08
CA LYS A 3 -11.90 24.69 -0.45
C LYS A 3 -11.09 24.22 -1.65
N LYS A 4 -10.50 23.02 -1.56
CA LYS A 4 -9.81 22.42 -2.71
C LYS A 4 -10.85 22.26 -3.84
N PRO A 5 -10.52 22.65 -5.08
CA PRO A 5 -11.42 22.39 -6.20
C PRO A 5 -11.66 20.88 -6.31
N LEU A 6 -12.89 20.50 -6.66
CA LEU A 6 -13.23 19.12 -6.98
C LEU A 6 -12.28 18.61 -8.08
N PRO A 7 -11.84 17.35 -8.05
CA PRO A 7 -11.11 16.75 -9.16
C PRO A 7 -11.86 16.93 -10.49
N ASP A 8 -11.11 17.13 -11.57
CA ASP A 8 -11.67 17.41 -12.91
C ASP A 8 -12.74 16.40 -13.33
N PHE A 9 -12.57 15.12 -12.99
CA PHE A 9 -13.50 14.06 -13.34
C PHE A 9 -14.83 14.10 -12.56
N LEU A 10 -14.90 14.84 -11.45
CA LEU A 10 -16.15 15.11 -10.70
C LEU A 10 -16.75 16.47 -11.06
N ALA A 11 -15.93 17.39 -11.58
CA ALA A 11 -16.37 18.73 -11.95
C ALA A 11 -17.09 18.78 -13.31
N ARG A 12 -16.90 17.76 -14.17
CA ARG A 12 -17.49 17.69 -15.51
C ARG A 12 -18.66 16.72 -15.54
N ALA A 13 -19.69 17.06 -16.32
CA ALA A 13 -20.80 16.14 -16.60
C ALA A 13 -20.34 14.97 -17.48
N HIS A 14 -21.08 13.87 -17.45
CA HIS A 14 -20.85 12.74 -18.35
C HIS A 14 -21.07 13.15 -19.81
N ASP A 15 -20.10 12.87 -20.67
CA ASP A 15 -20.20 13.01 -22.12
C ASP A 15 -20.16 11.61 -22.74
N ASP A 16 -21.27 11.19 -23.37
CA ASP A 16 -21.38 9.88 -24.03
C ASP A 16 -20.36 9.69 -25.16
N ARG A 17 -19.84 10.78 -25.74
CA ARG A 17 -18.86 10.75 -26.85
C ARG A 17 -17.42 10.80 -26.37
N ASP A 18 -17.18 11.20 -25.12
CA ASP A 18 -15.85 11.25 -24.48
C ASP A 18 -15.96 10.88 -23.00
N PRO A 19 -16.27 9.61 -22.69
CA PRO A 19 -16.50 9.20 -21.31
C PRO A 19 -15.21 9.27 -20.49
N SER A 20 -15.26 9.97 -19.36
CA SER A 20 -14.14 10.02 -18.43
C SER A 20 -13.89 8.65 -17.78
N PRO A 21 -12.72 8.03 -17.98
CA PRO A 21 -12.40 6.74 -17.35
C PRO A 21 -12.35 6.86 -15.81
N TRP A 22 -11.99 8.03 -15.30
CA TRP A 22 -11.90 8.29 -13.86
C TRP A 22 -13.27 8.44 -13.22
N LEU A 23 -14.23 9.08 -13.92
CA LEU A 23 -15.61 9.17 -13.44
C LEU A 23 -16.26 7.78 -13.40
N ALA A 24 -16.04 6.95 -14.43
CA ALA A 24 -16.52 5.58 -14.44
C ALA A 24 -15.99 4.76 -13.25
N LEU A 25 -14.69 4.83 -12.99
CA LEU A 25 -14.09 4.17 -11.82
C LEU A 25 -14.59 4.75 -10.49
N TRP A 26 -14.81 6.06 -10.41
CA TRP A 26 -15.31 6.70 -9.19
C TRP A 26 -16.75 6.29 -8.87
N LEU A 27 -17.62 6.22 -9.89
CA LEU A 27 -19.01 5.77 -9.74
C LEU A 27 -19.13 4.27 -9.47
N ASP A 28 -18.18 3.46 -9.96
CA ASP A 28 -18.19 2.01 -9.78
C ASP A 28 -18.12 1.61 -8.31
N GLN A 29 -19.19 1.05 -7.75
CA GLN A 29 -19.20 0.65 -6.35
C GLN A 29 -18.57 -0.73 -6.13
N SER A 30 -18.07 -1.45 -7.14
CA SER A 30 -17.62 -2.84 -6.98
C SER A 30 -16.43 -3.03 -6.02
N THR A 31 -15.66 -1.97 -5.75
CA THR A 31 -14.50 -1.99 -4.84
C THR A 31 -14.87 -1.49 -3.44
N PRO A 32 -14.23 -2.01 -2.37
CA PRO A 32 -14.62 -1.68 -1.00
C PRO A 32 -14.13 -0.30 -0.52
N LEU A 33 -13.46 0.48 -1.37
CA LEU A 33 -12.81 1.74 -0.99
C LEU A 33 -13.82 2.79 -0.52
N PRO A 34 -13.55 3.49 0.60
CA PRO A 34 -14.27 4.69 1.00
C PRO A 34 -14.16 5.81 -0.05
N ASP A 35 -15.18 6.66 -0.14
CA ASP A 35 -15.27 7.72 -1.16
C ASP A 35 -14.11 8.72 -1.09
N ASP A 36 -13.64 9.08 0.10
CA ASP A 36 -12.53 10.00 0.31
C ASP A 36 -11.20 9.40 -0.19
N VAL A 37 -10.94 8.13 0.16
CA VAL A 37 -9.78 7.37 -0.31
C VAL A 37 -9.82 7.21 -1.82
N LYS A 38 -10.97 6.81 -2.36
CA LYS A 38 -11.17 6.62 -3.80
C LYS A 38 -11.01 7.92 -4.57
N THR A 39 -11.50 9.03 -4.03
CA THR A 39 -11.33 10.36 -4.61
C THR A 39 -9.84 10.75 -4.64
N ALA A 40 -9.11 10.58 -3.53
CA ALA A 40 -7.68 10.87 -3.48
C ALA A 40 -6.89 9.97 -4.44
N TRP A 41 -7.20 8.68 -4.48
CA TRP A 41 -6.55 7.70 -5.36
C TRP A 41 -6.74 8.04 -6.84
N LEU A 42 -7.96 8.39 -7.24
CA LEU A 42 -8.28 8.73 -8.63
C LEU A 42 -7.78 10.13 -9.01
N ALA A 43 -7.74 11.09 -8.08
CA ALA A 43 -7.11 12.39 -8.29
C ALA A 43 -5.60 12.26 -8.54
N ASP A 44 -4.90 11.45 -7.74
CA ASP A 44 -3.48 11.15 -7.97
C ASP A 44 -3.27 10.41 -9.30
N SER A 45 -4.13 9.43 -9.59
CA SER A 45 -4.11 8.62 -10.79
C SER A 45 -4.39 9.38 -12.09
N SER A 46 -5.15 10.47 -12.03
CA SER A 46 -5.53 11.30 -13.18
C SER A 46 -4.62 12.52 -13.38
N SER A 47 -3.52 12.59 -12.63
CA SER A 47 -2.60 13.72 -12.62
C SER A 47 -1.80 13.88 -13.93
N ALA A 48 -1.35 15.12 -14.18
CA ALA A 48 -0.50 15.45 -15.31
C ALA A 48 0.88 14.76 -15.23
N SER A 49 1.43 14.53 -14.03
CA SER A 49 2.68 13.77 -13.90
C SER A 49 2.51 12.35 -14.42
N ARG A 50 1.39 11.70 -14.10
CA ARG A 50 1.14 10.35 -14.57
C ARG A 50 0.94 10.29 -16.08
N GLN A 51 0.21 11.26 -16.62
CA GLN A 51 -0.11 11.30 -18.05
C GLN A 51 1.11 11.64 -18.91
N TYR A 52 1.89 12.65 -18.51
CA TYR A 52 2.91 13.26 -19.36
C TYR A 52 4.35 12.95 -18.93
N LEU A 53 4.62 12.78 -17.63
CA LEU A 53 5.97 12.56 -17.12
C LEU A 53 6.31 11.06 -16.98
N LEU A 54 5.38 10.25 -16.48
CA LEU A 54 5.58 8.81 -16.27
C LEU A 54 6.03 8.02 -17.53
N PRO A 55 5.53 8.30 -18.75
CA PRO A 55 6.00 7.60 -19.96
C PRO A 55 7.51 7.73 -20.19
N PHE A 56 8.12 8.83 -19.76
CA PHE A 56 9.57 9.07 -19.87
C PHE A 56 10.33 8.60 -18.63
N LEU A 57 9.75 8.74 -17.44
CA LEU A 57 10.38 8.26 -16.20
C LEU A 57 10.57 6.73 -16.21
N ARG A 58 9.58 5.98 -16.70
CA ARG A 58 9.64 4.50 -16.72
C ARG A 58 10.86 3.93 -17.45
N PRO A 59 11.12 4.27 -18.74
CA PRO A 59 12.31 3.76 -19.42
C PRO A 59 13.60 4.27 -18.77
N LEU A 60 13.64 5.54 -18.34
CA LEU A 60 14.82 6.10 -17.68
C LEU A 60 15.15 5.35 -16.37
N ALA A 61 14.17 5.18 -15.49
CA ALA A 61 14.34 4.48 -14.22
C ALA A 61 14.78 3.03 -14.42
N ARG A 62 14.19 2.30 -15.38
CA ARG A 62 14.59 0.93 -15.70
C ARG A 62 16.02 0.85 -16.22
N THR A 63 16.39 1.74 -17.13
CA THR A 63 17.77 1.82 -17.63
C THR A 63 18.74 2.12 -16.49
N CYS A 64 18.41 3.07 -15.60
CA CYS A 64 19.22 3.35 -14.42
C CYS A 64 19.36 2.14 -13.50
N ILE A 65 18.28 1.38 -13.24
CA ILE A 65 18.34 0.16 -12.43
C ILE A 65 19.29 -0.87 -13.05
N VAL A 66 19.18 -1.12 -14.36
CA VAL A 66 20.07 -2.07 -15.05
C VAL A 66 21.53 -1.60 -14.98
N LEU A 67 21.80 -0.32 -15.23
CA LEU A 67 23.15 0.23 -15.12
C LEU A 67 23.69 0.08 -13.70
N LEU A 68 22.90 0.39 -12.68
CA LEU A 68 23.30 0.23 -11.28
C LEU A 68 23.53 -1.23 -10.90
N GLN A 69 22.72 -2.15 -11.41
CA GLN A 69 22.93 -3.60 -11.22
C GLN A 69 24.26 -4.04 -11.83
N VAL A 70 24.56 -3.64 -13.06
CA VAL A 70 25.83 -3.94 -13.72
C VAL A 70 27.00 -3.35 -12.94
N LEU A 71 26.90 -2.09 -12.52
CA LEU A 71 27.94 -1.44 -11.72
C LEU A 71 28.19 -2.20 -10.41
N LYS A 72 27.13 -2.56 -9.69
CA LYS A 72 27.24 -3.26 -8.41
C LYS A 72 27.86 -4.65 -8.48
N VAL A 73 27.87 -5.32 -9.65
CA VAL A 73 28.65 -6.55 -9.84
C VAL A 73 30.13 -6.33 -9.54
N PHE A 74 30.64 -5.12 -9.79
CA PHE A 74 32.05 -4.76 -9.59
C PHE A 74 32.35 -4.07 -8.26
N PHE A 75 31.32 -3.66 -7.49
CA PHE A 75 31.48 -3.01 -6.19
C PHE A 75 31.31 -4.00 -5.02
N PRO A 76 31.92 -3.72 -3.85
CA PRO A 76 31.76 -4.58 -2.68
C PRO A 76 30.30 -4.64 -2.21
N ARG A 77 29.82 -5.86 -1.94
CA ARG A 77 28.41 -6.18 -1.56
C ARG A 77 27.85 -5.43 -0.35
N ASN A 78 28.71 -4.81 0.46
CA ASN A 78 28.35 -4.15 1.72
C ASN A 78 28.13 -2.64 1.60
N TRP A 79 28.14 -2.08 0.37
CA TRP A 79 27.85 -0.66 0.15
C TRP A 79 26.39 -0.36 0.50
N SER A 80 26.16 0.41 1.56
CA SER A 80 24.83 0.84 2.00
C SER A 80 24.91 2.18 2.72
N HIS A 81 24.03 3.09 2.34
CA HIS A 81 23.85 4.39 2.99
C HIS A 81 22.37 4.61 3.31
N SER A 82 21.79 3.67 4.07
CA SER A 82 20.35 3.69 4.40
C SER A 82 19.90 5.01 5.06
N GLY A 83 20.70 5.63 5.93
CA GLY A 83 20.35 6.93 6.52
C GLY A 83 20.23 8.05 5.49
N ALA A 84 21.16 8.11 4.53
CA ALA A 84 21.15 9.09 3.45
C ALA A 84 19.96 8.85 2.50
N LEU A 85 19.66 7.59 2.18
CA LEU A 85 18.49 7.21 1.39
C LEU A 85 17.21 7.74 2.02
N HIS A 86 16.96 7.43 3.30
CA HIS A 86 15.74 7.86 3.95
C HIS A 86 15.64 9.39 4.09
N GLY A 87 16.77 10.08 4.32
CA GLY A 87 16.82 11.54 4.29
C GLY A 87 16.42 12.12 2.94
N LEU A 88 16.96 11.55 1.84
CA LEU A 88 16.64 11.97 0.48
C LEU A 88 15.17 11.70 0.11
N LEU A 89 14.63 10.56 0.54
CA LEU A 89 13.23 10.21 0.35
C LEU A 89 12.30 11.18 1.09
N VAL A 90 12.55 11.46 2.36
CA VAL A 90 11.76 12.43 3.15
C VAL A 90 11.81 13.81 2.51
N TRP A 91 12.99 14.25 2.06
CA TRP A 91 13.12 15.50 1.32
C TRP A 91 12.30 15.49 0.01
N GLY A 92 12.38 14.40 -0.76
CA GLY A 92 11.67 14.23 -2.02
C GLY A 92 10.15 14.22 -1.85
N LEU A 93 9.67 13.47 -0.86
CA LEU A 93 8.25 13.39 -0.47
C LEU A 93 7.71 14.77 -0.11
N LYS A 94 8.44 15.52 0.73
CA LYS A 94 8.02 16.87 1.14
C LYS A 94 8.00 17.86 -0.01
N ARG A 95 8.96 17.77 -0.92
CA ARG A 95 9.19 18.82 -1.93
C ARG A 95 8.45 18.58 -3.24
N PHE A 96 8.30 17.33 -3.66
CA PHE A 96 7.83 17.01 -5.02
C PHE A 96 6.58 16.14 -5.08
N VAL A 97 6.34 15.29 -4.09
CA VAL A 97 5.23 14.34 -4.13
C VAL A 97 3.91 15.04 -3.79
N SER A 98 2.86 14.66 -4.51
CA SER A 98 1.52 15.23 -4.37
C SER A 98 0.99 15.01 -2.93
N PRO A 99 0.09 15.88 -2.45
CA PRO A 99 -0.57 15.68 -1.16
C PRO A 99 -1.27 14.31 -1.08
N GLU A 100 -1.99 13.92 -2.14
CA GLU A 100 -2.70 12.65 -2.24
C GLU A 100 -1.76 11.46 -2.10
N ALA A 101 -0.66 11.44 -2.85
CA ALA A 101 0.33 10.36 -2.78
C ALA A 101 0.99 10.30 -1.40
N ASN A 102 1.38 11.43 -0.81
CA ASN A 102 1.96 11.46 0.54
C ASN A 102 0.98 10.93 1.60
N TRP A 103 -0.30 11.31 1.51
CA TRP A 103 -1.33 10.84 2.41
C TRP A 103 -1.52 9.32 2.30
N LEU A 104 -1.62 8.79 1.07
CA LEU A 104 -1.73 7.35 0.80
C LEU A 104 -0.49 6.58 1.30
N ILE A 105 0.71 7.12 1.12
CA ILE A 105 1.96 6.52 1.62
C ILE A 105 1.94 6.41 3.15
N LEU A 106 1.54 7.46 3.86
CA LEU A 106 1.48 7.40 5.32
C LEU A 106 0.42 6.41 5.79
N ARG A 107 -0.79 6.47 5.21
CA ARG A 107 -1.88 5.54 5.52
C ARG A 107 -1.45 4.09 5.38
N HIS A 108 -0.79 3.75 4.28
CA HIS A 108 -0.32 2.39 4.00
C HIS A 108 0.39 1.74 5.20
N PHE A 109 1.29 2.45 5.87
CA PHE A 109 2.01 1.91 7.03
C PHE A 109 1.09 1.57 8.20
N HIS A 110 0.13 2.44 8.51
CA HIS A 110 -0.85 2.21 9.56
C HIS A 110 -1.75 1.04 9.21
N LEU A 111 -2.34 1.06 8.02
CA LEU A 111 -3.31 0.05 7.59
C LEU A 111 -2.67 -1.33 7.50
N GLY A 112 -1.48 -1.43 6.89
CA GLY A 112 -0.71 -2.67 6.84
C GLY A 112 -0.37 -3.21 8.24
N SER A 113 0.00 -2.34 9.18
CA SER A 113 0.26 -2.73 10.57
C SER A 113 -0.98 -3.27 11.28
N GLN A 114 -2.15 -2.64 11.07
CA GLN A 114 -3.42 -3.10 11.61
C GLN A 114 -3.84 -4.44 11.00
N VAL A 115 -3.66 -4.65 9.69
CA VAL A 115 -3.92 -5.93 9.02
C VAL A 115 -3.06 -7.05 9.60
N LEU A 116 -1.75 -6.81 9.79
CA LEU A 116 -0.89 -7.82 10.43
C LEU A 116 -1.30 -8.08 11.89
N SER A 117 -1.72 -7.05 12.62
CA SER A 117 -2.23 -7.22 13.98
C SER A 117 -3.53 -8.02 14.01
N PHE A 118 -4.42 -7.82 13.03
CA PHE A 118 -5.63 -8.61 12.86
C PHE A 118 -5.28 -10.09 12.68
N ILE A 119 -4.39 -10.41 11.75
CA ILE A 119 -3.97 -11.80 11.53
C ILE A 119 -3.31 -12.38 12.78
N GLY A 120 -2.40 -11.63 13.39
CA GLY A 120 -1.62 -12.08 14.55
C GLY A 120 -2.48 -12.38 15.78
N ARG A 121 -3.54 -11.61 16.03
CA ARG A 121 -4.44 -11.82 17.18
C ARG A 121 -5.52 -12.88 16.95
N ASN A 122 -5.93 -13.08 15.70
CA ASN A 122 -6.97 -14.04 15.34
C ASN A 122 -6.41 -15.43 14.94
N SER A 123 -5.10 -15.57 14.84
CA SER A 123 -4.44 -16.87 14.67
C SER A 123 -4.67 -17.76 15.89
N PRO A 124 -4.89 -19.09 15.70
CA PRO A 124 -4.92 -20.04 16.82
C PRO A 124 -3.56 -20.18 17.53
N ALA A 125 -2.49 -19.69 16.91
CA ALA A 125 -1.18 -19.45 17.53
C ALA A 125 -0.86 -17.94 17.46
N PRO A 126 -1.30 -17.13 18.44
CA PRO A 126 -1.14 -15.69 18.38
C PRO A 126 0.33 -15.27 18.33
N VAL A 127 0.66 -14.28 17.48
CA VAL A 127 2.02 -13.75 17.36
C VAL A 127 2.05 -12.24 17.43
N ALA A 128 3.08 -11.70 18.08
CA ALA A 128 3.28 -10.26 18.18
C ALA A 128 3.67 -9.64 16.83
N THR A 129 3.21 -8.40 16.64
CA THR A 129 3.58 -7.54 15.51
C THR A 129 4.48 -6.39 15.96
N SER A 130 5.11 -5.73 14.99
CA SER A 130 5.90 -4.52 15.21
C SER A 130 5.25 -3.39 14.41
N PRO A 131 4.19 -2.74 14.94
CA PRO A 131 3.40 -1.78 14.17
C PRO A 131 4.23 -0.54 13.79
N LEU A 132 3.94 0.00 12.61
CA LEU A 132 4.49 1.23 12.07
C LEU A 132 3.36 2.25 11.91
N GLU A 133 3.37 3.27 12.76
CA GLU A 133 2.32 4.30 12.80
C GLU A 133 2.96 5.70 12.65
N PRO A 134 3.53 6.03 11.48
CA PRO A 134 4.16 7.34 11.27
C PRO A 134 3.10 8.45 11.32
N ALA A 135 3.29 9.43 12.21
CA ALA A 135 2.39 10.57 12.32
C ALA A 135 2.53 11.56 11.16
N ASP A 136 3.71 11.66 10.56
CA ASP A 136 4.03 12.58 9.47
C ASP A 136 5.15 12.03 8.57
N ILE A 137 5.52 12.80 7.55
CA ILE A 137 6.58 12.44 6.59
C ILE A 137 7.97 12.42 7.26
N ASP A 138 8.23 13.23 8.30
CA ASP A 138 9.53 13.21 8.98
C ASP A 138 9.75 11.89 9.73
N ALA A 139 8.69 11.29 10.25
CA ALA A 139 8.73 9.98 10.90
C ALA A 139 9.27 8.86 9.98
N LEU A 140 9.22 9.03 8.66
CA LEU A 140 9.75 8.07 7.67
C LEU A 140 11.29 8.03 7.61
N ARG A 141 11.98 9.04 8.17
CA ARG A 141 13.44 9.22 8.08
C ARG A 141 14.23 8.10 8.75
N ASN A 142 13.68 7.48 9.80
CA ASN A 142 14.42 6.56 10.67
C ASN A 142 14.32 5.09 10.22
N HIS A 143 14.75 4.83 8.98
CA HIS A 143 14.77 3.50 8.35
C HIS A 143 13.39 2.85 8.20
N LEU A 144 12.31 3.63 8.15
CA LEU A 144 10.94 3.11 8.24
C LEU A 144 10.57 2.18 7.08
N PHE A 145 10.83 2.58 5.82
CA PHE A 145 10.69 1.71 4.64
C PHE A 145 11.44 0.36 4.78
N LEU A 146 12.67 0.34 5.30
CA LEU A 146 13.39 -0.92 5.51
C LEU A 146 12.75 -1.77 6.62
N LYS A 147 12.34 -1.14 7.72
CA LYS A 147 11.64 -1.81 8.83
C LYS A 147 10.31 -2.42 8.37
N HIS A 148 9.59 -1.74 7.48
CA HIS A 148 8.34 -2.23 6.90
C HIS A 148 8.52 -3.61 6.27
N ASP A 149 9.48 -3.76 5.34
CA ASP A 149 9.70 -5.03 4.65
C ASP A 149 10.18 -6.12 5.61
N LEU A 150 11.09 -5.76 6.54
CA LEU A 150 11.58 -6.68 7.56
C LEU A 150 10.46 -7.18 8.47
N ASN A 151 9.56 -6.29 8.91
CA ASN A 151 8.45 -6.63 9.78
C ASN A 151 7.51 -7.62 9.10
N LEU A 152 7.25 -7.46 7.81
CA LEU A 152 6.39 -8.35 7.05
C LEU A 152 6.98 -9.76 6.93
N PHE A 153 8.24 -9.89 6.53
CA PHE A 153 8.91 -11.20 6.48
C PHE A 153 8.97 -11.88 7.85
N ASN A 154 9.39 -11.13 8.88
CA ASN A 154 9.50 -11.67 10.22
C ASN A 154 8.13 -12.11 10.77
N PHE A 155 7.06 -11.36 10.47
CA PHE A 155 5.70 -11.75 10.84
C PHE A 155 5.30 -13.09 10.21
N VAL A 156 5.46 -13.22 8.89
CA VAL A 156 5.12 -14.47 8.18
C VAL A 156 5.93 -15.64 8.72
N ILE A 157 7.24 -15.45 8.93
CA ILE A 157 8.11 -16.49 9.50
C ILE A 157 7.62 -16.92 10.88
N ARG A 158 7.42 -15.96 11.80
CA ARG A 158 6.99 -16.25 13.18
C ARG A 158 5.64 -16.95 13.23
N LEU A 159 4.65 -16.47 12.46
CA LEU A 159 3.32 -17.05 12.41
C LEU A 159 3.38 -18.52 11.96
N ASN A 160 4.08 -18.79 10.85
CA ASN A 160 4.14 -20.14 10.30
C ASN A 160 4.98 -21.09 11.16
N GLN A 161 6.02 -20.60 11.83
CA GLN A 161 6.76 -21.38 12.83
C GLN A 161 5.84 -21.75 13.99
N ALA A 162 5.15 -20.76 14.59
CA ALA A 162 4.26 -20.99 15.72
C ALA A 162 3.13 -21.99 15.40
N LEU A 163 2.53 -21.90 14.20
CA LEU A 163 1.52 -22.85 13.74
C LEU A 163 2.11 -24.27 13.58
N ARG A 164 3.27 -24.40 12.92
CA ARG A 164 3.92 -25.70 12.70
C ARG A 164 4.37 -26.37 13.99
N ASP A 165 5.00 -25.62 14.89
CA ASP A 165 5.51 -26.13 16.16
C ASP A 165 4.38 -26.67 17.06
N GLN A 166 3.17 -26.13 16.91
CA GLN A 166 1.98 -26.56 17.64
C GLN A 166 1.09 -27.55 16.86
N GLY A 167 1.44 -27.89 15.61
CA GLY A 167 0.61 -28.73 14.75
C GLY A 167 -0.77 -28.12 14.42
N LEU A 168 -0.85 -26.80 14.34
CA LEU A 168 -2.08 -26.04 14.08
C LEU A 168 -2.13 -25.53 12.64
N GLU A 169 -3.34 -25.34 12.14
CA GLU A 169 -3.61 -24.68 10.86
C GLU A 169 -4.38 -23.39 11.09
N LEU A 170 -4.14 -22.40 10.21
CA LEU A 170 -4.92 -21.17 10.24
C LEU A 170 -6.37 -21.48 9.86
N ARG A 171 -7.31 -21.04 10.69
CA ARG A 171 -8.75 -21.27 10.51
C ARG A 171 -9.53 -20.11 11.11
N LYS A 172 -10.78 -19.94 10.68
CA LYS A 172 -11.69 -18.97 11.30
C LYS A 172 -11.83 -19.23 12.81
N PRO A 173 -11.59 -18.22 13.67
CA PRO A 173 -11.82 -18.34 15.10
C PRO A 173 -13.32 -18.29 15.44
N GLU A 174 -13.71 -18.77 16.61
CA GLU A 174 -15.09 -18.66 17.12
C GLU A 174 -15.51 -17.20 17.33
N HIS A 175 -14.59 -16.40 17.87
CA HIS A 175 -14.77 -14.97 18.04
C HIS A 175 -13.66 -14.22 17.32
N LEU A 176 -14.04 -13.27 16.48
CA LEU A 176 -13.11 -12.45 15.71
C LEU A 176 -12.78 -11.17 16.50
N ASP A 177 -11.51 -10.99 16.85
CA ASP A 177 -10.99 -9.74 17.39
C ASP A 177 -10.78 -8.75 16.24
N LEU A 178 -11.60 -7.70 16.20
CA LEU A 178 -11.49 -6.59 15.25
C LEU A 178 -11.05 -5.30 15.92
N GLY A 179 -10.66 -5.32 17.20
CA GLY A 179 -10.39 -4.14 18.02
C GLY A 179 -9.14 -3.36 17.63
N MET A 180 -8.29 -3.91 16.75
CA MET A 180 -7.12 -3.21 16.19
C MET A 180 -7.47 -2.27 15.03
N LEU A 181 -8.64 -2.45 14.42
CA LEU A 181 -9.01 -1.73 13.21
C LEU A 181 -9.55 -0.34 13.57
N ARG A 182 -8.97 0.69 12.96
CA ARG A 182 -9.34 2.09 13.14
C ARG A 182 -8.89 2.94 11.98
N ASP A 183 -9.57 4.06 11.77
CA ASP A 183 -9.02 5.13 10.94
C ASP A 183 -7.73 5.67 11.60
N PRO A 184 -6.63 5.83 10.83
CA PRO A 184 -5.35 6.29 11.37
C PRO A 184 -5.34 7.77 11.80
N GLY A 185 -6.41 8.53 11.54
CA GLY A 185 -6.53 9.95 11.88
C GLY A 185 -5.67 10.87 11.03
N LEU A 186 -5.08 10.36 9.95
CA LEU A 186 -4.24 11.13 9.03
C LEU A 186 -5.10 12.00 8.12
N ARG A 187 -4.81 13.30 8.07
CA ARG A 187 -5.58 14.25 7.27
C ARG A 187 -4.85 14.63 5.99
N LEU A 188 -5.56 14.62 4.87
CA LEU A 188 -5.01 15.02 3.58
C LEU A 188 -4.58 16.50 3.57
N GLU A 189 -5.28 17.37 4.33
CA GLU A 189 -4.90 18.78 4.46
C GLU A 189 -3.57 19.03 5.17
N ASP A 190 -3.08 18.07 5.96
CA ASP A 190 -1.81 18.21 6.68
C ASP A 190 -0.60 17.90 5.77
N MET A 191 -0.84 17.38 4.56
CA MET A 191 0.22 17.01 3.63
C MET A 191 0.87 18.24 2.95
N PRO A 192 2.18 18.19 2.65
CA PRO A 192 2.88 19.30 2.01
C PRO A 192 2.23 19.70 0.69
N ARG A 193 1.92 21.00 0.57
CA ARG A 193 1.29 21.56 -0.61
C ARG A 193 2.06 22.80 -1.08
N GLY A 194 2.78 22.64 -2.18
CA GLY A 194 3.56 23.67 -2.83
C GLY A 194 3.56 23.48 -4.35
N ARG A 195 4.12 24.46 -5.07
CA ARG A 195 4.14 24.46 -6.54
C ARG A 195 4.89 23.27 -7.15
N LEU A 196 5.77 22.64 -6.37
CA LEU A 196 6.56 21.49 -6.79
C LEU A 196 5.91 20.15 -6.38
N ASN A 197 4.88 20.15 -5.54
CA ASN A 197 4.16 18.95 -5.10
C ASN A 197 3.18 18.46 -6.19
N PHE A 198 3.73 18.04 -7.33
CA PHE A 198 2.96 17.62 -8.51
C PHE A 198 3.18 16.15 -8.89
N LEU A 199 4.18 15.46 -8.32
CA LEU A 199 4.47 14.07 -8.65
C LEU A 199 3.44 13.13 -8.00
N ASP A 200 2.72 12.39 -8.84
CA ASP A 200 1.87 11.29 -8.40
C ASP A 200 2.66 10.14 -7.78
N LEU A 201 1.92 9.26 -7.10
CA LEU A 201 2.45 8.11 -6.40
C LEU A 201 3.30 7.23 -7.33
N GLN A 202 2.81 6.91 -8.53
CA GLN A 202 3.50 6.02 -9.44
C GLN A 202 4.77 6.67 -10.01
N SER A 203 4.70 7.93 -10.43
CA SER A 203 5.89 8.67 -10.89
C SER A 203 6.94 8.83 -9.79
N ALA A 204 6.53 9.13 -8.56
CA ALA A 204 7.44 9.24 -7.42
C ALA A 204 8.14 7.90 -7.13
N ILE A 205 7.39 6.80 -7.13
CA ILE A 205 7.93 5.45 -6.92
C ILE A 205 8.96 5.09 -8.01
N GLU A 206 8.62 5.32 -9.28
CA GLU A 206 9.55 5.02 -10.39
C GLU A 206 10.84 5.86 -10.27
N LEU A 207 10.73 7.12 -9.85
CA LEU A 207 11.89 7.99 -9.62
C LEU A 207 12.75 7.55 -8.43
N PHE A 208 12.12 7.09 -7.34
CA PHE A 208 12.83 6.67 -6.13
C PHE A 208 13.43 5.28 -6.23
N THR A 209 12.87 4.38 -7.05
CA THR A 209 13.35 2.99 -7.16
C THR A 209 14.84 2.88 -7.53
N PRO A 210 15.39 3.66 -8.48
CA PRO A 210 16.83 3.70 -8.74
C PRO A 210 17.66 4.18 -7.53
N LEU A 211 17.14 5.11 -6.72
CA LEU A 211 17.82 5.57 -5.51
C LEU A 211 17.90 4.46 -4.45
N TYR A 212 16.83 3.68 -4.31
CA TYR A 212 16.83 2.46 -3.50
C TYR A 212 17.88 1.46 -4.02
N GLN A 213 17.89 1.17 -5.33
CA GLN A 213 18.89 0.28 -5.94
C GLN A 213 20.32 0.79 -5.72
N LEU A 214 20.56 2.10 -5.71
CA LEU A 214 21.89 2.68 -5.51
C LEU A 214 22.34 2.63 -4.04
N LEU A 215 21.47 2.99 -3.10
CA LEU A 215 21.84 3.28 -1.70
C LEU A 215 21.56 2.14 -0.72
N LEU A 216 20.81 1.11 -1.11
CA LEU A 216 20.64 -0.12 -0.34
C LEU A 216 21.68 -1.17 -0.73
N THR A 217 21.89 -2.17 0.15
CA THR A 217 22.56 -3.41 -0.27
C THR A 217 21.71 -4.17 -1.28
N ASP A 218 22.33 -5.05 -2.07
CA ASP A 218 21.58 -5.89 -3.01
C ASP A 218 20.59 -6.82 -2.32
N ASN A 219 20.96 -7.34 -1.14
CA ASN A 219 20.07 -8.17 -0.33
C ASN A 219 18.86 -7.37 0.17
N ASP A 220 19.04 -6.12 0.58
CA ASP A 220 17.95 -5.27 1.04
C ASP A 220 17.02 -4.90 -0.10
N PHE A 221 17.56 -4.51 -1.26
CA PHE A 221 16.74 -4.20 -2.43
C PHE A 221 15.99 -5.42 -2.95
N TRP A 222 16.66 -6.58 -3.04
CA TRP A 222 16.05 -7.83 -3.45
C TRP A 222 14.93 -8.25 -2.48
N ARG A 223 15.18 -8.12 -1.17
CA ARG A 223 14.17 -8.41 -0.15
C ARG A 223 12.98 -7.47 -0.25
N ALA A 224 13.18 -6.16 -0.39
CA ALA A 224 12.11 -5.18 -0.57
C ALA A 224 11.25 -5.48 -1.81
N ALA A 225 11.86 -5.85 -2.93
CA ALA A 225 11.10 -6.20 -4.14
C ALA A 225 10.29 -7.51 -4.00
N ASN A 226 10.78 -8.45 -3.19
CA ASN A 226 10.11 -9.73 -2.93
C ASN A 226 9.11 -9.66 -1.76
N SER A 227 9.18 -8.67 -0.86
CA SER A 227 8.17 -8.48 0.19
C SER A 227 6.77 -8.29 -0.41
N LEU A 228 6.69 -7.61 -1.56
CA LEU A 228 5.47 -7.43 -2.36
C LEU A 228 4.85 -8.74 -2.87
N GLN A 229 5.53 -9.88 -2.76
CA GLN A 229 4.94 -11.19 -3.05
C GLN A 229 3.99 -11.65 -1.92
N LEU A 230 4.25 -11.19 -0.69
CA LEU A 230 3.54 -11.58 0.51
C LEU A 230 2.15 -10.96 0.63
N ASP A 231 1.80 -10.00 -0.22
CA ASP A 231 0.44 -9.44 -0.30
C ASP A 231 -0.60 -10.54 -0.50
N GLU A 232 -0.27 -11.53 -1.32
CA GLU A 232 -1.10 -12.72 -1.51
C GLU A 232 -1.25 -13.52 -0.24
N THR A 233 -0.13 -13.80 0.43
CA THR A 233 -0.09 -14.57 1.66
C THR A 233 -0.92 -13.89 2.75
N VAL A 234 -0.79 -12.57 2.90
CA VAL A 234 -1.57 -11.75 3.84
C VAL A 234 -3.06 -11.77 3.48
N GLY A 235 -3.40 -11.62 2.19
CA GLY A 235 -4.77 -11.69 1.71
C GLY A 235 -5.42 -13.05 1.98
N ILE A 236 -4.70 -14.14 1.72
CA ILE A 236 -5.14 -15.51 2.03
C ILE A 236 -5.37 -15.67 3.53
N TYR A 237 -4.46 -15.18 4.38
CA TYR A 237 -4.65 -15.25 5.84
C TYR A 237 -5.92 -14.54 6.29
N CYS A 238 -6.18 -13.33 5.77
CA CYS A 238 -7.41 -12.62 6.09
C CYS A 238 -8.65 -13.38 5.59
N ALA A 239 -8.65 -13.85 4.34
CA ALA A 239 -9.77 -14.60 3.77
C ALA A 239 -10.07 -15.87 4.57
N THR A 240 -9.03 -16.61 5.01
CA THR A 240 -9.17 -17.79 5.86
C THR A 240 -9.76 -17.46 7.22
N LEU A 241 -9.28 -16.40 7.89
CA LEU A 241 -9.76 -15.98 9.20
C LEU A 241 -11.21 -15.48 9.16
N LEU A 242 -11.61 -14.83 8.07
CA LEU A 242 -12.97 -14.37 7.84
C LEU A 242 -13.91 -15.50 7.37
N ALA A 243 -13.36 -16.60 6.84
CA ALA A 243 -14.06 -17.59 6.02
C ALA A 243 -14.79 -16.97 4.83
N ALA A 244 -14.12 -16.05 4.12
CA ALA A 244 -14.67 -15.28 3.00
C ALA A 244 -13.73 -15.34 1.78
N PRO A 245 -13.64 -16.50 1.10
CA PRO A 245 -12.71 -16.72 -0.01
C PRO A 245 -12.98 -15.83 -1.24
N GLU A 246 -14.19 -15.30 -1.41
CA GLU A 246 -14.55 -14.35 -2.46
C GLU A 246 -13.70 -13.06 -2.42
N HIS A 247 -13.15 -12.72 -1.25
CA HIS A 247 -12.31 -11.54 -1.06
C HIS A 247 -10.85 -11.76 -1.47
N LEU A 248 -10.50 -12.96 -1.93
CA LEU A 248 -9.23 -13.19 -2.64
C LEU A 248 -9.13 -12.38 -3.94
N VAL A 249 -10.21 -11.76 -4.43
CA VAL A 249 -10.14 -10.77 -5.52
C VAL A 249 -9.21 -9.59 -5.21
N LEU A 250 -9.01 -9.29 -3.93
CA LEU A 250 -8.12 -8.22 -3.45
C LEU A 250 -6.64 -8.57 -3.56
N VAL A 251 -6.35 -9.77 -4.06
CA VAL A 251 -5.02 -10.32 -4.13
C VAL A 251 -4.37 -10.05 -5.50
N ASN A 252 -3.15 -9.54 -5.47
CA ASN A 252 -2.53 -8.89 -6.62
C ASN A 252 -1.60 -9.79 -7.45
N ASN A 253 -0.95 -10.76 -6.80
CA ASN A 253 0.26 -11.38 -7.34
C ASN A 253 -0.04 -12.72 -8.04
N LYS A 254 -1.15 -13.38 -7.68
CA LYS A 254 -1.73 -14.63 -8.20
C LYS A 254 -0.82 -15.86 -8.19
N HIS A 255 0.48 -15.68 -7.95
CA HIS A 255 1.54 -16.69 -7.98
C HIS A 255 2.65 -16.35 -6.96
N PRO A 256 2.39 -16.41 -5.63
CA PRO A 256 3.33 -15.96 -4.58
C PRO A 256 4.66 -16.73 -4.54
N LEU A 257 4.72 -17.90 -5.15
CA LEU A 257 5.92 -18.74 -5.21
C LEU A 257 6.82 -18.43 -6.42
N VAL A 258 6.46 -17.45 -7.25
CA VAL A 258 7.22 -17.07 -8.45
C VAL A 258 7.86 -15.70 -8.22
N PRO A 259 9.15 -15.64 -7.87
CA PRO A 259 9.87 -14.37 -7.76
C PRO A 259 9.76 -13.58 -9.06
N LEU A 260 9.33 -12.32 -8.95
CA LEU A 260 9.17 -11.43 -10.09
C LEU A 260 10.36 -10.50 -10.27
N SER A 261 10.57 -10.06 -11.51
CA SER A 261 11.61 -9.10 -11.84
C SER A 261 11.45 -7.78 -11.07
N THR A 262 12.57 -7.25 -10.59
CA THR A 262 12.65 -5.94 -9.92
C THR A 262 12.32 -4.78 -10.86
N LEU A 263 12.36 -4.98 -12.19
CA LEU A 263 12.01 -3.96 -13.19
C LEU A 263 10.53 -3.58 -13.20
N ARG A 264 9.66 -4.40 -12.58
CA ARG A 264 8.23 -4.12 -12.40
C ARG A 264 7.88 -3.70 -10.96
N ALA A 265 8.89 -3.48 -10.11
CA ALA A 265 8.68 -3.14 -8.70
C ALA A 265 7.81 -1.89 -8.52
N GLY A 266 7.98 -0.86 -9.37
CA GLY A 266 7.23 0.39 -9.22
C GLY A 266 5.70 0.22 -9.36
N HIS A 267 5.26 -0.48 -10.40
CA HIS A 267 3.83 -0.82 -10.55
C HIS A 267 3.32 -1.71 -9.41
N ARG A 268 4.11 -2.71 -9.01
CA ARG A 268 3.73 -3.62 -7.92
C ARG A 268 3.56 -2.89 -6.60
N LEU A 269 4.38 -1.88 -6.32
CA LEU A 269 4.29 -1.07 -5.10
C LEU A 269 3.03 -0.20 -5.06
N VAL A 270 2.57 0.32 -6.21
CA VAL A 270 1.27 1.02 -6.31
C VAL A 270 0.14 0.06 -5.96
N VAL A 271 0.15 -1.12 -6.57
CA VAL A 271 -0.89 -2.13 -6.39
C VAL A 271 -0.89 -2.69 -4.96
N HIS A 272 0.27 -2.82 -4.32
CA HIS A 272 0.45 -3.16 -2.91
C HIS A 272 -0.25 -2.17 -1.96
N GLY A 273 -0.10 -0.86 -2.21
CA GLY A 273 -0.82 0.17 -1.45
C GLY A 273 -2.33 0.08 -1.65
N LEU A 274 -2.78 -0.12 -2.90
CA LEU A 274 -4.19 -0.23 -3.24
C LEU A 274 -4.86 -1.42 -2.53
N SER A 275 -4.25 -2.61 -2.59
CA SER A 275 -4.81 -3.79 -1.93
C SER A 275 -4.85 -3.64 -0.42
N THR A 276 -3.89 -2.92 0.17
CA THR A 276 -3.88 -2.66 1.61
C THR A 276 -5.07 -1.80 2.02
N GLU A 277 -5.36 -0.73 1.26
CA GLU A 277 -6.56 0.11 1.47
C GLU A 277 -7.85 -0.70 1.29
N MET A 278 -7.96 -1.49 0.21
CA MET A 278 -9.16 -2.29 -0.05
C MET A 278 -9.39 -3.36 1.02
N LEU A 279 -8.33 -4.06 1.44
CA LEU A 279 -8.39 -5.08 2.48
C LEU A 279 -8.75 -4.48 3.84
N HIS A 280 -8.14 -3.35 4.20
CA HIS A 280 -8.47 -2.66 5.45
C HIS A 280 -9.92 -2.16 5.44
N ALA A 281 -10.37 -1.55 4.36
CA ALA A 281 -11.76 -1.09 4.22
C ALA A 281 -12.76 -2.24 4.35
N LEU A 282 -12.44 -3.40 3.77
CA LEU A 282 -13.24 -4.61 3.97
C LEU A 282 -13.28 -5.03 5.44
N LEU A 283 -12.13 -5.10 6.12
CA LEU A 283 -12.07 -5.44 7.54
C LEU A 283 -12.86 -4.45 8.42
N MET A 284 -12.83 -3.15 8.11
CA MET A 284 -13.64 -2.13 8.78
C MET A 284 -15.15 -2.39 8.60
N ARG A 285 -15.60 -2.87 7.43
CA ARG A 285 -17.00 -3.28 7.21
C ARG A 285 -17.38 -4.49 8.07
N PHE A 286 -16.47 -5.46 8.21
CA PHE A 286 -16.65 -6.57 9.15
C PHE A 286 -16.80 -6.08 10.59
N GLN A 287 -15.98 -5.09 11.00
CA GLN A 287 -16.06 -4.50 12.34
C GLN A 287 -17.40 -3.79 12.57
N ALA A 288 -17.86 -3.00 11.60
CA ALA A 288 -19.14 -2.31 11.67
C ALA A 288 -20.33 -3.28 11.76
N ALA A 289 -20.36 -4.32 10.93
CA ALA A 289 -21.43 -5.31 10.95
C ALA A 289 -21.45 -6.11 12.26
N GLN A 290 -20.28 -6.51 12.77
CA GLN A 290 -20.17 -7.17 14.07
C GLN A 290 -20.69 -6.29 15.21
N ALA A 291 -20.42 -4.97 15.18
CA ALA A 291 -20.94 -4.03 16.16
C ALA A 291 -22.47 -3.85 16.06
N ALA A 292 -23.05 -3.98 14.86
CA ALA A 292 -24.49 -3.92 14.63
C ALA A 292 -25.22 -5.25 14.91
N GLY A 293 -24.49 -6.35 15.11
CA GLY A 293 -25.08 -7.70 15.21
C GLY A 293 -25.60 -8.23 13.86
N GLU A 294 -25.09 -7.69 12.76
CA GLU A 294 -25.53 -8.01 11.40
C GLU A 294 -24.53 -8.94 10.70
N ALA A 295 -25.02 -9.72 9.73
CA ALA A 295 -24.14 -10.40 8.80
C ALA A 295 -23.51 -9.36 7.86
N VAL A 296 -22.21 -9.49 7.59
CA VAL A 296 -21.53 -8.59 6.67
C VAL A 296 -22.15 -8.71 5.30
N ASN A 297 -22.76 -7.61 4.82
CA ASN A 297 -23.06 -7.50 3.42
C ASN A 297 -21.74 -7.27 2.67
N THR A 298 -21.20 -8.35 2.10
CA THR A 298 -19.96 -8.33 1.30
C THR A 298 -20.19 -7.70 -0.08
N THR A 299 -21.44 -7.36 -0.42
CA THR A 299 -21.79 -6.61 -1.62
C THR A 299 -21.88 -5.12 -1.33
N SER A 300 -21.34 -4.31 -2.24
CA SER A 300 -21.22 -2.86 -2.14
C SER A 300 -22.49 -2.10 -2.50
N GLY A 301 -23.62 -2.51 -1.92
CA GLY A 301 -24.83 -1.70 -1.93
C GLY A 301 -24.67 -0.47 -1.02
N PRO A 302 -25.38 0.64 -1.29
CA PRO A 302 -25.33 1.80 -0.41
C PRO A 302 -25.73 1.40 1.00
N ALA A 303 -24.91 1.77 1.98
CA ALA A 303 -25.36 1.81 3.37
C ALA A 303 -26.58 2.73 3.39
N THR A 304 -27.71 2.20 3.85
CA THR A 304 -28.92 3.00 4.09
C THR A 304 -28.56 4.18 4.98
N ALA A 305 -28.68 5.39 4.45
CA ALA A 305 -28.59 6.60 5.26
C ALA A 305 -29.76 6.63 6.26
N PRO A 306 -29.54 7.10 7.51
CA PRO A 306 -30.64 7.40 8.44
C PRO A 306 -31.52 8.55 7.95
#